data_AF-A0A660MNH8-F1
#
_entry.id   AF-A0A660MNH8-F1
#
_cell.length_a   1.000
_cell.length_b   1.000
_cell.length_c   1.000
_cell.angle_alpha   90.00
_cell.angle_beta   90.00
_cell.angle_gamma   90.00
#
_symmetry.space_group_name_H-M   'P 1'
#
loop_
_entity.id
_entity.type
_entity.pdbx_description
1 polymer ?
#
loop_
_entity_poly.entity_id
_entity_poly.type
_entity_poly.pdbx_seq_one_letter_code
_entity_poly.pdbx_strand_id
1 'polypeptide(L)' 'MKNIIKQERKNLKLTQAELADMVDVRRETIVFMESGKYNPSLELAYKVSKVFGKTIEELFIFGEEE' A
#
# COMPACT_ATOMS: atom_id res chain seq x y z
N MET A 1 -8.48 -2.47 -7.53
CA MET A 1 -8.64 -2.47 -6.05
C MET A 1 -8.43 -1.07 -5.50
N LYS A 2 -9.44 -0.51 -4.82
CA LYS A 2 -9.32 0.80 -4.16
C LYS A 2 -8.49 0.67 -2.89
N ASN A 3 -7.64 1.65 -2.60
CA ASN A 3 -6.80 1.66 -1.41
C ASN A 3 -6.48 3.10 -0.97
N ILE A 4 -6.05 3.25 0.27
CA ILE A 4 -5.66 4.54 0.86
C ILE A 4 -4.14 4.68 1.06
N ILE A 5 -3.34 3.78 0.50
CA ILE A 5 -1.88 3.72 0.68
C ILE A 5 -1.21 5.06 0.37
N LYS A 6 -1.63 5.71 -0.73
CA LYS A 6 -1.09 7.01 -1.14
C LYS A 6 -1.36 8.12 -0.11
N GLN A 7 -2.52 8.09 0.53
CA GLN A 7 -2.88 9.05 1.57
C GLN A 7 -2.05 8.80 2.83
N GLU A 8 -2.00 7.56 3.30
CA GLU A 8 -1.23 7.18 4.49
C GLU A 8 0.27 7.45 4.33
N ARG A 9 0.83 7.14 3.16
CA ARG A 9 2.23 7.45 2.84
C ARG A 9 2.51 8.96 2.94
N LYS A 10 1.60 9.79 2.42
CA LYS A 10 1.73 11.26 2.51
C LYS A 10 1.57 11.77 3.94
N ASN A 11 0.70 11.16 4.75
CA ASN A 11 0.54 11.50 6.17
C ASN A 11 1.85 11.26 6.94
N LEU A 12 2.58 10.19 6.61
CA LEU A 12 3.90 9.89 7.16
C LEU A 12 5.05 10.65 6.46
N LYS A 13 4.77 11.52 5.49
CA LYS A 13 5.76 12.25 4.68
C LYS A 13 6.77 11.35 3.95
N LEU A 14 6.40 10.11 3.65
CA LEU A 14 7.26 9.16 2.95
C LEU A 14 7.17 9.34 1.44
N THR A 15 8.28 9.13 0.75
CA THR A 15 8.35 8.94 -0.70
C THR A 15 7.97 7.50 -1.06
N GLN A 16 7.66 7.25 -2.33
CA GLN A 16 7.38 5.90 -2.81
C GLN A 16 8.59 4.97 -2.71
N ALA A 17 9.81 5.52 -2.79
CA ALA A 17 11.04 4.76 -2.65
C ALA A 17 11.23 4.33 -1.20
N GLU A 18 11.08 5.25 -0.24
CA GLU A 18 11.21 4.93 1.19
C GLU A 18 10.19 3.88 1.63
N LEU A 19 8.93 3.97 1.18
CA LEU A 19 7.95 2.92 1.48
C LEU A 19 8.34 1.58 0.85
N ALA A 20 8.92 1.59 -0.35
CA ALA A 20 9.36 0.37 -1.02
C ALA A 20 10.53 -0.29 -0.27
N ASP A 21 11.49 0.51 0.18
CA ASP A 21 12.62 0.06 0.99
C ASP A 21 12.15 -0.54 2.33
N MET A 22 11.15 0.08 2.98
CA MET A 22 10.58 -0.40 4.25
C MET A 22 9.89 -1.76 4.13
N VAL A 23 9.32 -2.10 2.97
CA VAL A 23 8.59 -3.36 2.76
C VAL A 23 9.32 -4.35 1.84
N ASP A 24 10.58 -4.05 1.53
CA ASP A 24 11.48 -4.85 0.69
C ASP A 24 10.89 -5.19 -0.69
N VAL A 25 10.48 -4.14 -1.41
CA VAL A 25 9.96 -4.25 -2.78
C VAL A 25 10.55 -3.16 -3.68
N ARG A 26 10.31 -3.29 -4.98
CA ARG A 26 10.67 -2.25 -5.94
C ARG A 26 9.74 -1.04 -5.81
N ARG A 27 10.27 0.16 -6.08
CA ARG A 27 9.47 1.39 -6.12
C ARG A 27 8.26 1.26 -7.06
N GLU A 28 8.41 0.60 -8.20
CA GLU A 28 7.28 0.39 -9.12
C GLU A 28 6.14 -0.42 -8.49
N THR A 29 6.43 -1.36 -7.59
CA THR A 29 5.40 -2.12 -6.86
C THR A 29 4.52 -1.17 -6.06
N ILE A 30 5.11 -0.19 -5.37
CA ILE A 30 4.37 0.83 -4.64
C ILE A 30 3.56 1.72 -5.60
N VAL A 31 4.12 2.10 -6.75
CA VAL A 31 3.40 2.89 -7.77
C VAL A 31 2.16 2.15 -8.28
N PHE A 32 2.29 0.87 -8.63
CA PHE A 32 1.16 0.07 -9.12
C PHE A 32 0.14 -0.21 -8.01
N MET A 33 0.60 -0.40 -6.78
CA MET A 33 -0.27 -0.55 -5.62
C MET A 33 -1.10 0.72 -5.38
N GLU A 34 -0.47 1.89 -5.32
CA GLU A 34 -1.17 3.19 -5.13
C GLU A 34 -2.14 3.54 -6.26
N SER A 35 -1.89 3.06 -7.47
CA SER A 35 -2.79 3.24 -8.62
C SER A 35 -3.90 2.19 -8.69
N GLY A 36 -3.91 1.22 -7.78
CA GLY A 36 -4.90 0.14 -7.75
C GLY A 36 -4.77 -0.88 -8.88
N LYS A 37 -3.68 -0.81 -9.66
CA LYS A 37 -3.35 -1.67 -10.81
C LYS A 37 -2.62 -2.96 -10.42
N TYR A 38 -2.35 -3.15 -9.13
CA TYR A 38 -1.65 -4.30 -8.61
C TYR A 38 -2.37 -4.86 -7.39
N ASN A 39 -2.57 -6.17 -7.39
CA ASN A 39 -3.07 -6.90 -6.23
C ASN A 39 -1.87 -7.44 -5.45
N PRO A 40 -1.53 -6.88 -4.28
CA PRO A 40 -0.39 -7.33 -3.49
C PRO A 40 -0.61 -8.74 -2.93
N SER A 41 0.49 -9.46 -2.70
CA SER A 41 0.44 -10.67 -1.90
C SER A 41 0.00 -10.35 -0.46
N LEU A 42 -0.57 -11.34 0.25
CA LEU A 42 -0.95 -11.17 1.65
C LEU A 42 0.25 -10.75 2.52
N GLU A 43 1.44 -11.27 2.23
CA GLU A 43 2.67 -10.90 2.90
C GLU A 43 2.99 -9.40 2.72
N LEU A 44 2.91 -8.89 1.49
CA LEU A 44 3.18 -7.48 1.22
C LEU A 44 2.10 -6.58 1.85
N ALA A 45 0.83 -6.97 1.74
CA ALA A 45 -0.26 -6.26 2.40
C ALA A 45 -0.04 -6.18 3.91
N TYR A 46 0.43 -7.26 4.54
CA TYR A 46 0.79 -7.30 5.95
C TYR A 46 1.99 -6.42 6.30
N LYS A 47 3.07 -6.45 5.50
CA LYS A 47 4.23 -5.55 5.71
C LYS A 47 3.81 -4.08 5.66
N VAL A 48 3.01 -3.72 4.67
CA VAL A 48 2.48 -2.37 4.50
C VAL A 48 1.55 -1.98 5.66
N SER A 49 0.74 -2.91 6.15
CA SER A 49 -0.13 -2.69 7.31
C SER A 49 0.67 -2.38 8.58
N LYS A 50 1.82 -3.04 8.77
CA LYS A 50 2.77 -2.75 9.85
C LYS A 50 3.40 -1.37 9.74
N VAL A 51 3.75 -0.90 8.55
CA VAL A 51 4.31 0.44 8.34
C VAL A 51 3.32 1.52 8.75
N PHE A 52 2.04 1.35 8.40
CA PHE A 52 1.00 2.35 8.68
C PHE A 52 0.31 2.17 10.04
N GLY A 53 0.57 1.06 10.75
CA GLY A 53 -0.10 0.76 12.02
C GLY A 53 -1.60 0.52 11.87
N LYS A 54 -2.05 0.06 10.69
CA LYS A 54 -3.45 -0.20 10.35
C LYS A 54 -3.66 -1.65 9.98
N THR A 55 -4.89 -2.12 9.95
CA THR A 55 -5.22 -3.44 9.41
C THR A 55 -5.19 -3.43 7.88
N ILE A 56 -5.14 -4.61 7.28
CA ILE A 56 -5.20 -4.76 5.81
C ILE A 56 -6.53 -4.22 5.28
N GLU A 57 -7.63 -4.47 5.99
CA GLU A 57 -8.98 -4.04 5.61
C GLU A 57 -9.17 -2.52 5.67
N GLU A 58 -8.43 -1.84 6.57
CA GLU A 58 -8.41 -0.37 6.61
C GLU A 58 -7.64 0.24 5.42
N LEU A 59 -6.62 -0.47 4.92
CA LEU A 59 -5.74 0.02 3.86
C LEU A 59 -6.24 -0.32 2.45
N PHE A 60 -6.83 -1.49 2.30
CA PHE A 60 -7.32 -2.05 1.04
C PHE A 60 -8.83 -2.20 1.12
N ILE A 61 -9.53 -1.40 0.32
CA ILE A 61 -10.99 -1.37 0.31
C ILE A 61 -11.46 -2.44 -0.69
N PHE A 62 -11.90 -3.57 -0.15
CA PHE A 62 -12.52 -4.65 -0.90
C PHE A 62 -14.00 -4.32 -1.08
N GLY A 63 -14.37 -3.88 -2.27
CA GLY A 63 -15.75 -3.63 -2.68
C GLY A 63 -15.85 -3.83 -4.18
N GLU A 64 -16.97 -4.37 -4.64
CA GLU A 64 -17.26 -4.56 -6.05
C GLU A 64 -17.12 -3.22 -6.78
N GLU A 65 -16.48 -3.27 -7.95
CA GLU A 65 -16.53 -2.18 -8.92
C GLU A 65 -18.01 -1.92 -9.23
N GLU A 66 -18.51 -0.69 -9.02
CA GLU A 66 -19.64 -0.21 -9.82
C GLU A 66 -19.18 0.00 -11.27
#